data_AF-S3CDW9-F1
#
_entry.id   AF-S3CDW9-F1
#
_cell.length_a   1.000
_cell.length_b   1.000
_cell.length_c   1.000
_cell.angle_alpha   90.00
_cell.angle_beta   90.00
_cell.angle_gamma   90.00
#
_symmetry.space_group_name_H-M   'P 1'
#
loop_
_entity.id
_entity.type
_entity.pdbx_description
1 polymer ?
#
loop_
_entity_poly.entity_id
_entity_poly.type
_entity_poly.pdbx_seq_one_letter_code
_entity_poly.pdbx_strand_id
1 'polypeptide(L)'
;MSSYAASITSNANSLAGYTKKVARPARPDIEIDLKDHTEGRVYTTYDALSGNVKITAPQNARFDEVKITLEGTIRTYVDNLSPAASASTKTTAIHRFLKLVMPVSESEYPQPRIAESGRTYTFPYNFVIPDRLLPRSCTHPNTADHVTEAHLQLPPSMGHRALIGGQSDMAPEMSKVLYAIRVQVVKRREEDAREVVLVERNMPIRVIPAQAEAAPLIVGAEDDQFVLSKTKALKKGMFSGKLGKVTVSAAQPAAIILPAPSSSSSTPATTMATVQLRFDPHDSSAQPPRLGGLSTKITASTFFAVRPTSGIPTHRNAQSAFEIHRGVYDSTVSVSSRCVESVQWTKHPATIRRGSASSTSSSDFSDCSQPIVPKESAAYYSAKILVPITLPSTKVWIPTFHNCITSRLYVLDLSLSIHTPGAGVPASTVALHLPLQIGAAGNLSSRPEMTAAEAAAELAEVDEFLRPRLIEMPREELIGNSVLAHHATDLPPSYEFSGVAQAIRS
;
A
#
# COMPACT_ATOMS: atom_id res chain seq x y z
N MET A 1 -56.16 -41.71 35.28
CA MET A 1 -56.25 -42.32 36.63
C MET A 1 -55.37 -43.56 36.68
N SER A 2 -55.08 -44.06 37.88
CA SER A 2 -54.12 -45.13 38.20
C SER A 2 -52.64 -44.80 37.91
N SER A 3 -51.87 -44.70 38.99
CA SER A 3 -50.45 -45.06 39.03
C SER A 3 -50.29 -46.58 39.06
N TYR A 4 -49.04 -47.07 39.03
CA TYR A 4 -48.54 -48.04 40.01
C TYR A 4 -47.01 -47.89 40.16
N ALA A 5 -46.45 -48.41 41.27
CA ALA A 5 -45.07 -48.16 41.71
C ALA A 5 -44.15 -49.42 41.62
N ALA A 6 -42.88 -49.25 41.99
CA ALA A 6 -41.78 -50.17 41.70
C ALA A 6 -41.57 -51.34 42.70
N SER A 7 -40.77 -52.33 42.28
CA SER A 7 -39.96 -53.27 43.10
C SER A 7 -38.87 -53.89 42.20
N ILE A 8 -37.56 -53.84 42.51
CA ILE A 8 -36.76 -54.77 43.38
C ILE A 8 -36.69 -56.19 42.73
N THR A 9 -35.57 -56.86 42.43
CA THR A 9 -34.11 -56.84 42.81
C THR A 9 -33.26 -57.30 41.57
N SER A 10 -31.93 -57.55 41.48
CA SER A 10 -30.69 -57.51 42.33
C SER A 10 -29.42 -57.60 41.41
N ASN A 11 -28.20 -57.48 41.99
CA ASN A 11 -26.90 -58.06 41.55
C ASN A 11 -26.26 -57.63 40.19
N ALA A 12 -24.92 -57.53 40.03
CA ALA A 12 -23.80 -57.46 40.99
C ALA A 12 -22.49 -56.95 40.29
N ASN A 13 -21.49 -56.57 41.11
CA ASN A 13 -20.04 -56.47 40.83
C ASN A 13 -19.46 -55.53 39.74
N SER A 14 -18.81 -54.47 40.24
CA SER A 14 -17.40 -54.11 39.99
C SER A 14 -16.84 -54.01 38.55
N LEU A 15 -16.45 -52.79 38.15
CA LEU A 15 -15.02 -52.46 38.01
C LEU A 15 -14.74 -50.96 38.23
N ALA A 16 -13.64 -50.63 38.92
CA ALA A 16 -13.27 -49.24 39.24
C ALA A 16 -12.51 -48.54 38.09
N GLY A 17 -13.23 -47.82 37.22
CA GLY A 17 -12.66 -47.01 36.15
C GLY A 17 -12.15 -45.64 36.61
N TYR A 18 -10.99 -45.57 37.28
CA TYR A 18 -10.37 -44.32 37.76
C TYR A 18 -9.84 -43.43 36.61
N THR A 19 -10.76 -42.83 35.84
CA THR A 19 -10.42 -41.80 34.86
C THR A 19 -10.08 -40.49 35.56
N LYS A 20 -8.82 -40.32 35.96
CA LYS A 20 -8.25 -39.00 36.30
C LYS A 20 -8.36 -38.11 35.06
N LYS A 21 -9.45 -37.34 34.95
CA LYS A 21 -9.51 -36.14 34.11
C LYS A 21 -8.40 -35.22 34.58
N VAL A 22 -7.27 -35.24 33.89
CA VAL A 22 -6.16 -34.32 34.16
C VAL A 22 -6.69 -32.92 33.84
N ALA A 23 -7.06 -32.19 34.89
CA ALA A 23 -7.42 -30.79 34.77
C ALA A 23 -6.21 -30.07 34.15
N ARG A 24 -6.40 -29.51 32.95
CA ARG A 24 -5.38 -28.67 32.35
C ARG A 24 -5.14 -27.50 33.31
N PRO A 25 -3.90 -27.18 33.69
CA PRO A 25 -3.63 -26.04 34.55
C PRO A 25 -4.23 -24.79 33.89
N ALA A 26 -4.97 -24.01 34.67
CA ALA A 26 -5.58 -22.80 34.17
C ALA A 26 -4.46 -21.83 33.73
N ARG A 27 -4.60 -21.25 32.53
CA ARG A 27 -3.61 -20.34 31.97
C ARG A 27 -3.76 -18.96 32.61
N PRO A 28 -2.65 -18.20 32.80
CA PRO A 28 -2.76 -16.79 33.14
C PRO A 28 -3.59 -16.05 32.09
N ASP A 29 -4.34 -15.04 32.52
CA ASP A 29 -5.06 -14.14 31.64
C ASP A 29 -4.25 -12.85 31.39
N ILE A 30 -4.50 -12.19 30.26
CA ILE A 30 -3.87 -10.92 29.90
C ILE A 30 -4.93 -9.96 29.35
N GLU A 31 -5.12 -8.86 30.07
CA GLU A 31 -5.85 -7.68 29.61
C GLU A 31 -4.86 -6.62 29.12
N ILE A 32 -5.17 -5.96 28.00
CA ILE A 32 -4.35 -4.90 27.42
C ILE A 32 -5.23 -3.65 27.36
N ASP A 33 -5.00 -2.72 28.28
CA ASP A 33 -5.62 -1.39 28.24
C ASP A 33 -4.80 -0.50 27.31
N LEU A 34 -5.44 0.13 26.32
CA LEU A 34 -4.85 1.20 25.50
C LEU A 34 -5.61 2.49 25.79
N LYS A 35 -4.89 3.53 26.21
CA LYS A 35 -5.50 4.76 26.70
C LYS A 35 -6.29 5.46 25.58
N ASP A 36 -7.48 5.96 25.94
CA ASP A 36 -8.39 6.70 25.05
C ASP A 36 -8.79 5.91 23.77
N HIS A 37 -8.65 4.58 23.79
CA HIS A 37 -8.98 3.72 22.64
C HIS A 37 -10.49 3.48 22.53
N THR A 38 -11.01 3.54 21.30
CA THR A 38 -12.39 3.20 20.94
C THR A 38 -12.38 2.33 19.68
N GLU A 39 -13.41 1.50 19.51
CA GLU A 39 -13.52 0.64 18.34
C GLU A 39 -13.54 1.47 17.04
N GLY A 40 -12.72 1.07 16.07
CA GLY A 40 -12.53 1.80 14.81
C GLY A 40 -11.60 3.01 14.88
N ARG A 41 -11.06 3.39 16.06
CA ARG A 41 -10.08 4.48 16.18
C ARG A 41 -8.87 4.23 15.26
N VAL A 42 -8.54 5.24 14.47
CA VAL A 42 -7.37 5.27 13.59
C VAL A 42 -6.24 6.00 14.32
N TYR A 43 -5.03 5.44 14.21
CA TYR A 43 -3.79 6.08 14.60
C TYR A 43 -2.96 6.41 13.36
N THR A 44 -2.13 7.44 13.43
CA THR A 44 -1.25 7.90 12.34
C THR A 44 0.19 8.14 12.84
N THR A 45 1.05 8.68 11.98
CA THR A 45 2.46 8.94 12.31
C THR A 45 2.59 9.85 13.54
N TYR A 46 3.55 9.51 14.40
CA TYR A 46 3.83 10.10 15.71
C TYR A 46 2.70 10.00 16.76
N ASP A 47 1.60 9.28 16.51
CA ASP A 47 0.62 9.02 17.57
C ASP A 47 1.23 8.15 18.68
N ALA A 48 0.99 8.55 19.93
CA ALA A 48 1.37 7.80 21.11
C ALA A 48 0.35 6.69 21.42
N LEU A 49 0.87 5.50 21.70
CA LEU A 49 0.15 4.30 22.10
C LEU A 49 0.56 3.96 23.54
N SER A 50 0.02 4.72 24.48
CA SER A 50 0.28 4.58 25.92
C SER A 50 -0.81 3.73 26.59
N GLY A 51 -0.43 2.86 27.52
CA GLY A 51 -1.41 2.01 28.20
C GLY A 51 -0.81 1.13 29.31
N ASN A 52 -1.58 0.13 29.73
CA ASN A 52 -1.18 -0.84 30.75
C ASN A 52 -1.50 -2.26 30.30
N VAL A 53 -0.62 -3.20 30.65
CA VAL A 53 -0.82 -4.63 30.51
C VAL A 53 -1.07 -5.22 31.88
N LYS A 54 -2.24 -5.82 32.10
CA LYS A 54 -2.59 -6.52 33.33
C LYS A 54 -2.47 -8.03 33.12
N ILE A 55 -1.81 -8.72 34.04
CA ILE A 55 -1.56 -10.16 33.96
C ILE A 55 -2.03 -10.81 35.26
N THR A 56 -2.98 -11.73 35.18
CA THR A 56 -3.59 -12.39 36.35
C THR A 56 -3.38 -13.89 36.27
N ALA A 57 -2.69 -14.48 37.24
CA ALA A 57 -2.45 -15.92 37.28
C ALA A 57 -3.55 -16.63 38.09
N PRO A 58 -4.25 -17.66 37.55
CA PRO A 58 -5.29 -18.40 38.30
C PRO A 58 -4.73 -19.44 39.28
N GLN A 59 -3.41 -19.60 39.33
CA GLN A 59 -2.64 -20.46 40.23
C GLN A 59 -1.20 -19.94 40.26
N ASN A 60 -0.43 -20.23 41.33
CA ASN A 60 0.96 -19.80 41.43
C ASN A 60 1.79 -20.31 40.24
N ALA A 61 2.39 -19.40 39.46
CA ALA A 61 3.11 -19.72 38.23
C ALA A 61 4.45 -18.99 38.15
N ARG A 62 5.56 -19.74 38.08
CA ARG A 62 6.89 -19.18 37.77
C ARG A 62 6.98 -18.83 36.29
N PHE A 63 7.37 -17.59 36.02
CA PHE A 63 7.69 -17.04 34.70
C PHE A 63 9.02 -16.29 34.82
N ASP A 64 9.69 -15.99 33.71
CA ASP A 64 10.99 -15.32 33.77
C ASP A 64 10.97 -13.93 33.13
N GLU A 65 10.13 -13.66 32.13
CA GLU A 65 10.09 -12.36 31.42
C GLU A 65 8.69 -12.06 30.84
N VAL A 66 8.33 -10.76 30.79
CA VAL A 66 7.12 -10.24 30.13
C VAL A 66 7.55 -9.39 28.94
N LYS A 67 7.20 -9.80 27.72
CA LYS A 67 7.57 -9.13 26.47
C LYS A 67 6.38 -8.35 25.95
N ILE A 68 6.45 -7.02 26.01
CA ILE A 68 5.44 -6.09 25.46
C ILE A 68 6.02 -5.46 24.18
N THR A 69 5.29 -5.56 23.07
CA THR A 69 5.80 -5.15 21.75
C THR A 69 4.71 -4.50 20.89
N LEU A 70 5.11 -3.57 20.03
CA LEU A 70 4.29 -3.12 18.89
C LEU A 70 4.80 -3.81 17.64
N GLU A 71 3.98 -4.65 17.03
CA GLU A 71 4.34 -5.44 15.84
C GLU A 71 3.53 -5.01 14.62
N GLY A 72 4.22 -4.76 13.50
CA GLY A 72 3.62 -4.58 12.18
C GLY A 72 3.99 -5.77 11.29
N THR A 73 2.97 -6.45 10.74
CA THR A 73 3.13 -7.63 9.89
C THR A 73 2.36 -7.50 8.58
N ILE A 74 3.00 -7.90 7.48
CA ILE A 74 2.31 -8.22 6.24
C ILE A 74 2.20 -9.74 6.16
N ARG A 75 1.04 -10.23 5.72
CA ARG A 75 0.81 -11.64 5.38
C ARG A 75 0.26 -11.72 3.96
N THR A 76 0.91 -12.51 3.12
CA THR A 76 0.49 -12.78 1.74
C THR A 76 0.37 -14.28 1.49
N TYR A 77 -0.48 -14.67 0.54
CA TYR A 77 -0.42 -16.01 -0.05
C TYR A 77 -0.70 -15.98 -1.56
N VAL A 78 -0.15 -16.97 -2.27
CA VAL A 78 -0.41 -17.24 -3.68
C VAL A 78 -0.87 -18.69 -3.81
N ASP A 79 -1.93 -18.90 -4.60
CA ASP A 79 -2.55 -20.22 -4.82
C ASP A 79 -1.90 -20.91 -6.03
N ASN A 80 -1.06 -21.93 -5.79
CA ASN A 80 -0.40 -22.67 -6.86
C ASN A 80 -1.36 -23.71 -7.47
N LEU A 81 -1.95 -23.37 -8.62
CA LEU A 81 -2.72 -24.28 -9.45
C LEU A 81 -1.79 -25.13 -10.34
N SER A 82 -1.30 -26.25 -9.80
CA SER A 82 -0.56 -27.24 -10.60
C SER A 82 -1.55 -28.04 -11.49
N PRO A 83 -1.38 -28.08 -12.82
CA PRO A 83 -2.25 -28.87 -13.70
C PRO A 83 -2.23 -30.38 -13.43
N ALA A 84 -1.23 -30.88 -12.69
CA ALA A 84 -1.04 -32.30 -12.37
C ALA A 84 -1.54 -32.70 -10.97
N ALA A 85 -2.11 -31.78 -10.18
CA ALA A 85 -2.56 -32.06 -8.82
C ALA A 85 -3.99 -31.56 -8.57
N SER A 86 -4.88 -32.45 -8.13
CA SER A 86 -6.29 -32.15 -7.81
C SER A 86 -6.50 -31.27 -6.57
N ALA A 87 -5.45 -30.63 -6.06
CA ALA A 87 -5.46 -29.78 -4.86
C ALA A 87 -4.59 -28.54 -5.08
N SER A 88 -5.18 -27.35 -4.95
CA SER A 88 -4.45 -26.08 -4.98
C SER A 88 -3.54 -25.96 -3.76
N THR A 89 -2.26 -25.70 -3.99
CA THR A 89 -1.27 -25.58 -2.90
C THR A 89 -1.02 -24.12 -2.57
N LYS A 90 -1.39 -23.68 -1.36
CA LYS A 90 -1.19 -22.29 -0.94
C LYS A 90 0.25 -22.06 -0.47
N THR A 91 0.98 -21.20 -1.17
CA THR A 91 2.29 -20.70 -0.69
C THR A 91 2.04 -19.45 0.14
N THR A 92 2.55 -19.39 1.38
CA THR A 92 2.35 -18.23 2.30
C THR A 92 3.69 -17.58 2.62
N ALA A 93 3.72 -16.25 2.71
CA ALA A 93 4.84 -15.49 3.26
C ALA A 93 4.36 -14.54 4.36
N ILE A 94 5.20 -14.35 5.38
CA ILE A 94 5.00 -13.37 6.44
C ILE A 94 6.24 -12.46 6.49
N HIS A 95 6.02 -11.14 6.46
CA HIS A 95 7.06 -10.14 6.63
C HIS A 95 6.79 -9.30 7.87
N ARG A 96 7.71 -9.35 8.84
CA ARG A 96 7.68 -8.52 10.07
C ARG A 96 8.36 -7.18 9.81
N PHE A 97 7.68 -6.25 9.15
CA PHE A 97 8.28 -4.97 8.76
C PHE A 97 8.54 -4.02 9.95
N LEU A 98 7.79 -4.15 11.06
CA LEU A 98 7.95 -3.35 12.28
C LEU A 98 7.94 -4.24 13.53
N LYS A 99 8.85 -3.98 14.46
CA LYS A 99 8.85 -4.53 15.83
C LYS A 99 9.51 -3.52 16.78
N LEU A 100 8.71 -2.84 17.59
CA LEU A 100 9.21 -2.06 18.73
C LEU A 100 9.04 -2.89 20.00
N VAL A 101 9.96 -2.75 20.95
CA VAL A 101 9.95 -3.47 22.24
C VAL A 101 9.87 -2.44 23.36
N MET A 102 8.93 -2.63 24.29
CA MET A 102 8.90 -1.88 25.54
C MET A 102 9.71 -2.69 26.58
N PRO A 103 10.84 -2.18 27.09
CA PRO A 103 11.57 -2.83 28.17
C PRO A 103 10.75 -2.72 29.48
N VAL A 104 10.77 -3.79 30.27
CA VAL A 104 10.21 -3.84 31.62
C VAL A 104 11.37 -3.95 32.61
N SER A 105 11.43 -3.09 33.62
CA SER A 105 12.52 -3.07 34.59
C SER A 105 12.52 -4.31 35.49
N GLU A 106 13.70 -4.80 35.85
CA GLU A 106 13.89 -5.83 36.88
C GLU A 106 13.19 -5.50 38.21
N SER A 107 13.00 -4.21 38.51
CA SER A 107 12.30 -3.71 39.70
C SER A 107 10.76 -3.77 39.63
N GLU A 108 10.17 -3.95 38.44
CA GLU A 108 8.71 -4.05 38.28
C GLU A 108 8.18 -5.47 38.49
N TYR A 109 9.07 -6.47 38.42
CA TYR A 109 8.70 -7.87 38.53
C TYR A 109 8.58 -8.33 40.01
N PRO A 110 7.69 -9.28 40.31
CA PRO A 110 7.62 -9.91 41.62
C PRO A 110 8.94 -10.61 41.99
N GLN A 111 9.28 -10.54 43.27
CA GLN A 111 10.38 -11.28 43.88
C GLN A 111 9.82 -12.23 44.96
N PRO A 112 10.00 -13.55 44.85
CA PRO A 112 10.57 -14.28 43.70
C PRO A 112 9.70 -14.15 42.44
N ARG A 113 10.25 -14.54 41.28
CA ARG A 113 9.63 -14.49 39.93
C ARG A 113 8.44 -15.46 39.78
N ILE A 114 7.40 -15.25 40.57
CA ILE A 114 6.20 -16.07 40.66
C ILE A 114 5.00 -15.14 40.59
N ALA A 115 4.11 -15.37 39.61
CA ALA A 115 2.80 -14.74 39.60
C ALA A 115 1.90 -15.49 40.58
N GLU A 116 1.46 -14.81 41.63
CA GLU A 116 0.62 -15.38 42.70
C GLU A 116 -0.83 -15.59 42.25
N SER A 117 -1.46 -16.64 42.79
CA SER A 117 -2.84 -17.03 42.48
C SER A 117 -3.83 -15.92 42.80
N GLY A 118 -4.56 -15.45 41.79
CA GLY A 118 -5.56 -14.38 41.90
C GLY A 118 -4.97 -12.96 41.95
N ARG A 119 -3.64 -12.80 41.92
CA ARG A 119 -2.99 -11.48 41.93
C ARG A 119 -2.80 -10.96 40.50
N THR A 120 -3.21 -9.72 40.28
CA THR A 120 -2.96 -8.98 39.03
C THR A 120 -1.64 -8.21 39.14
N TYR A 121 -0.79 -8.35 38.12
CA TYR A 121 0.42 -7.56 37.94
C TYR A 121 0.22 -6.60 36.76
N THR A 122 0.62 -5.34 36.92
CA THR A 122 0.37 -4.29 35.94
C THR A 122 1.69 -3.73 35.43
N PHE A 123 1.90 -3.76 34.12
CA PHE A 123 3.10 -3.28 33.45
C PHE A 123 2.73 -2.13 32.49
N PRO A 124 3.23 -0.91 32.68
CA PRO A 124 2.95 0.21 31.78
C PRO A 124 3.67 0.03 30.44
N TYR A 125 3.14 0.63 29.38
CA TYR A 125 3.84 0.72 28.11
C TYR A 125 3.56 2.04 27.39
N ASN A 126 4.51 2.46 26.55
CA ASN A 126 4.33 3.58 25.64
C ASN A 126 5.10 3.34 24.34
N PHE A 127 4.40 3.24 23.23
CA PHE A 127 5.00 3.28 21.89
C PHE A 127 4.64 4.59 21.19
N VAL A 128 5.43 4.98 20.20
CA VAL A 128 5.11 6.05 19.25
C VAL A 128 5.18 5.43 17.85
N ILE A 129 4.21 5.73 16.98
CA ILE A 129 4.22 5.25 15.60
C ILE A 129 5.29 6.03 14.81
N PRO A 130 6.34 5.37 14.29
CA PRO A 130 7.42 6.07 13.58
C PRO A 130 6.99 6.49 12.16
N ASP A 131 7.68 7.48 11.60
CA ASP A 131 7.49 7.92 10.20
C ASP A 131 8.05 6.93 9.17
N ARG A 132 9.22 6.37 9.48
CA ARG A 132 9.90 5.37 8.63
C ARG A 132 10.29 4.12 9.41
N LEU A 133 10.42 3.04 8.67
CA LEU A 133 11.01 1.79 9.12
C LEU A 133 12.54 1.91 9.13
N LEU A 134 13.19 1.14 10.00
CA LEU A 134 14.65 1.05 10.02
C LEU A 134 15.15 0.37 8.73
N PRO A 135 16.33 0.73 8.17
CA PRO A 135 16.84 0.15 6.91
C PRO A 135 16.85 -1.38 6.88
N ARG A 136 17.05 -2.04 8.03
CA ARG A 136 16.96 -3.50 8.21
C ARG A 136 15.60 -4.12 7.84
N SER A 137 14.53 -3.34 7.68
CA SER A 137 13.21 -3.80 7.21
C SER A 137 13.11 -3.94 5.68
N CYS A 138 14.16 -3.60 4.92
CA CYS A 138 14.26 -3.82 3.48
C CYS A 138 15.72 -4.16 3.09
N THR A 139 16.16 -5.40 3.38
CA THR A 139 17.55 -5.86 3.15
C THR A 139 17.76 -6.61 1.83
N HIS A 140 16.73 -6.75 0.99
CA HIS A 140 16.87 -7.38 -0.32
C HIS A 140 17.39 -6.39 -1.38
N PRO A 141 18.01 -6.88 -2.47
CA PRO A 141 18.40 -6.02 -3.58
C PRO A 141 17.20 -5.27 -4.18
N ASN A 142 17.41 -3.99 -4.49
CA ASN A 142 16.46 -3.10 -5.17
C ASN A 142 17.07 -2.57 -6.48
N THR A 143 16.23 -2.18 -7.43
CA THR A 143 16.66 -1.66 -8.74
C THR A 143 17.04 -0.18 -8.71
N ALA A 144 16.59 0.57 -7.70
CA ALA A 144 16.87 2.00 -7.50
C ALA A 144 16.53 2.41 -6.06
N ASP A 145 17.13 3.50 -5.58
CA ASP A 145 17.01 3.93 -4.18
C ASP A 145 15.60 4.34 -3.78
N HIS A 146 14.82 4.94 -4.70
CA HIS A 146 13.42 5.29 -4.47
C HIS A 146 12.53 4.07 -4.14
N VAL A 147 12.93 2.86 -4.56
CA VAL A 147 12.25 1.60 -4.19
C VAL A 147 12.55 1.27 -2.73
N THR A 148 13.80 1.41 -2.31
CA THR A 148 14.22 1.25 -0.91
C THR A 148 13.50 2.25 -0.01
N GLU A 149 13.47 3.53 -0.39
CA GLU A 149 12.75 4.56 0.35
C GLU A 149 11.26 4.25 0.48
N ALA A 150 10.61 3.84 -0.60
CA ALA A 150 9.19 3.48 -0.57
C ALA A 150 8.93 2.26 0.31
N HIS A 151 9.80 1.22 0.27
CA HIS A 151 9.69 0.05 1.13
C HIS A 151 9.95 0.33 2.63
N LEU A 152 10.66 1.43 2.93
CA LEU A 152 10.88 1.91 4.29
C LEU A 152 9.80 2.88 4.79
N GLN A 153 8.78 3.21 3.99
CA GLN A 153 7.56 3.83 4.52
C GLN A 153 6.70 2.80 5.26
N LEU A 154 5.94 3.24 6.27
CA LEU A 154 4.97 2.36 6.93
C LEU A 154 3.80 2.06 5.99
N PRO A 155 3.41 0.78 5.78
CA PRO A 155 2.21 0.45 5.02
C PRO A 155 0.95 0.68 5.88
N PRO A 156 -0.15 1.22 5.34
CA PRO A 156 -1.42 1.35 6.05
C PRO A 156 -2.07 -0.01 6.35
N SER A 157 -2.82 -0.09 7.46
CA SER A 157 -3.66 -1.25 7.80
C SER A 157 -4.61 -1.62 6.67
N MET A 158 -4.60 -2.88 6.25
CA MET A 158 -5.36 -3.40 5.11
C MET A 158 -5.80 -4.85 5.35
N GLY A 159 -7.01 -5.22 4.92
CA GLY A 159 -7.55 -6.57 4.95
C GLY A 159 -8.13 -7.02 6.30
N HIS A 160 -8.40 -6.08 7.23
CA HIS A 160 -8.91 -6.38 8.57
C HIS A 160 -10.27 -5.71 8.83
N ARG A 161 -11.36 -6.32 8.33
CA ARG A 161 -12.71 -5.71 8.30
C ARG A 161 -13.30 -5.33 9.67
N ALA A 162 -12.92 -6.00 10.76
CA ALA A 162 -13.41 -5.68 12.09
C ALA A 162 -13.03 -4.24 12.52
N LEU A 163 -11.78 -3.85 12.28
CA LEU A 163 -11.23 -2.51 12.60
C LEU A 163 -11.80 -1.37 11.73
N ILE A 164 -12.74 -1.68 10.82
CA ILE A 164 -13.40 -0.73 9.91
C ILE A 164 -14.92 -0.95 9.88
N GLY A 165 -15.52 -1.44 10.97
CA GLY A 165 -16.98 -1.56 11.11
C GLY A 165 -17.62 -2.49 10.07
N GLY A 166 -16.89 -3.49 9.58
CA GLY A 166 -17.35 -4.40 8.52
C GLY A 166 -17.30 -3.83 7.10
N GLN A 167 -16.88 -2.57 6.91
CA GLN A 167 -16.75 -1.96 5.58
C GLN A 167 -15.67 -2.65 4.71
N SER A 168 -15.62 -2.25 3.45
CA SER A 168 -14.70 -2.80 2.44
C SER A 168 -13.62 -1.77 2.09
N ASP A 169 -12.37 -2.14 2.34
CA ASP A 169 -11.13 -1.42 2.00
C ASP A 169 -10.53 -1.86 0.65
N MET A 170 -11.32 -2.57 -0.17
CA MET A 170 -10.90 -3.16 -1.44
C MET A 170 -9.69 -4.11 -1.34
N ALA A 171 -9.40 -4.67 -0.16
CA ALA A 171 -8.35 -5.67 0.01
C ALA A 171 -8.76 -7.07 -0.51
N PRO A 172 -7.87 -7.80 -1.20
CA PRO A 172 -8.03 -9.22 -1.43
C PRO A 172 -7.85 -10.00 -0.12
N GLU A 173 -8.32 -11.25 -0.07
CA GLU A 173 -8.00 -12.14 1.04
C GLU A 173 -6.50 -12.48 1.11
N MET A 174 -5.87 -12.49 -0.07
CA MET A 174 -4.48 -12.86 -0.35
C MET A 174 -3.42 -11.89 0.22
N SER A 175 -3.80 -10.75 0.77
CA SER A 175 -2.86 -9.75 1.31
C SER A 175 -3.44 -8.96 2.47
N LYS A 176 -2.78 -9.00 3.63
CA LYS A 176 -3.24 -8.32 4.86
C LYS A 176 -2.07 -7.58 5.52
N VAL A 177 -2.29 -6.34 5.93
CA VAL A 177 -1.35 -5.49 6.68
C VAL A 177 -1.93 -5.26 8.07
N LEU A 178 -1.27 -5.77 9.11
CA LEU A 178 -1.78 -5.85 10.46
C LEU A 178 -0.79 -5.20 11.44
N TYR A 179 -1.30 -4.30 12.29
CA TYR A 179 -0.59 -3.75 13.44
C TYR A 179 -1.24 -4.29 14.71
N ALA A 180 -0.44 -4.67 15.70
CA ALA A 180 -0.94 -5.10 17.00
C ALA A 180 0.03 -4.77 18.13
N ILE A 181 -0.53 -4.45 19.30
CA ILE A 181 0.20 -4.51 20.57
C ILE A 181 0.16 -5.96 21.04
N ARG A 182 1.32 -6.58 21.18
CA ARG A 182 1.47 -7.99 21.51
C ARG A 182 2.21 -8.16 22.83
N VAL A 183 1.60 -8.95 23.70
CA VAL A 183 2.13 -9.31 25.02
C VAL A 183 2.37 -10.81 25.06
N GLN A 184 3.55 -11.21 25.52
CA GLN A 184 3.88 -12.61 25.81
C GLN A 184 4.46 -12.72 27.21
N VAL A 185 3.98 -13.69 28.00
CA VAL A 185 4.65 -14.12 29.23
C VAL A 185 5.48 -15.35 28.90
N VAL A 186 6.79 -15.29 29.11
CA VAL A 186 7.70 -16.39 28.79
C VAL A 186 8.36 -16.97 30.03
N LYS A 187 8.64 -18.28 29.97
CA LYS A 187 9.50 -19.01 30.89
C LYS A 187 10.65 -19.64 30.11
N ARG A 188 11.88 -19.53 30.58
CA ARG A 188 13.04 -20.25 30.02
C ARG A 188 13.12 -21.64 30.66
N ARG A 189 13.38 -22.67 29.85
CA ARG A 189 13.63 -24.02 30.37
C ARG A 189 14.99 -24.08 31.03
N GLU A 190 15.07 -24.73 32.19
CA GLU A 190 16.34 -24.91 32.92
C GLU A 190 17.27 -25.93 32.23
N GLU A 191 16.73 -26.79 31.36
CA GLU A 191 17.48 -27.78 30.56
C GLU A 191 18.20 -27.14 29.36
N ASP A 192 17.45 -26.47 28.46
CA ASP A 192 17.92 -25.99 27.16
C ASP A 192 18.11 -24.45 27.07
N ALA A 193 17.88 -23.71 28.16
CA ALA A 193 17.62 -22.26 28.19
C ALA A 193 16.44 -21.76 27.32
N ARG A 194 15.81 -22.64 26.53
CA ARG A 194 14.79 -22.32 25.52
C ARG A 194 13.56 -21.66 26.10
N GLU A 195 13.14 -20.55 25.50
CA GLU A 195 11.91 -19.85 25.86
C GLU A 195 10.65 -20.64 25.49
N VAL A 196 9.68 -20.63 26.40
CA VAL A 196 8.34 -21.18 26.26
C VAL A 196 7.35 -20.07 26.60
N VAL A 197 6.50 -19.71 25.64
CA VAL A 197 5.38 -18.78 25.85
C VAL A 197 4.32 -19.48 26.70
N LEU A 198 4.08 -18.97 27.92
CA LEU A 198 3.04 -19.48 28.82
C LEU A 198 1.64 -19.01 28.40
N VAL A 199 1.56 -17.75 27.98
CA VAL A 199 0.37 -17.08 27.45
C VAL A 199 0.79 -15.95 26.51
N GLU A 200 -0.03 -15.70 25.49
CA GLU A 200 0.11 -14.59 24.54
C GLU A 200 -1.24 -13.89 24.34
N ARG A 201 -1.20 -12.56 24.20
CA ARG A 201 -2.35 -11.73 23.82
C ARG A 201 -1.94 -10.72 22.75
N ASN A 202 -2.83 -10.49 21.80
CA ASN A 202 -2.66 -9.52 20.71
C ASN A 202 -3.87 -8.58 20.71
N MET A 203 -3.62 -7.28 20.82
CA MET A 203 -4.60 -6.21 20.62
C MET A 203 -4.36 -5.58 19.25
N PRO A 204 -5.19 -5.89 18.22
CA PRO A 204 -5.01 -5.32 16.89
C PRO A 204 -5.44 -3.85 16.87
N ILE A 205 -4.70 -3.00 16.14
CA ILE A 205 -4.98 -1.57 16.00
C ILE A 205 -4.98 -1.16 14.53
N ARG A 206 -5.70 -0.08 14.19
CA ARG A 206 -5.72 0.48 12.84
C ARG A 206 -4.75 1.65 12.72
N VAL A 207 -3.76 1.51 11.83
CA VAL A 207 -2.77 2.54 11.54
C VAL A 207 -2.93 3.00 10.09
N ILE A 208 -3.07 4.30 9.87
CA ILE A 208 -2.99 4.95 8.56
C ILE A 208 -1.86 6.00 8.66
N PRO A 209 -0.63 5.66 8.24
CA PRO A 209 0.51 6.57 8.32
C PRO A 209 0.28 7.86 7.55
N ALA A 210 0.89 8.95 8.01
CA ALA A 210 0.95 10.20 7.28
C ALA A 210 1.78 10.00 6.01
N GLN A 211 1.29 10.49 4.87
CA GLN A 211 1.98 10.37 3.59
C GLN A 211 1.63 11.56 2.70
N ALA A 212 2.67 12.32 2.33
CA ALA A 212 2.56 13.45 1.43
C ALA A 212 2.35 13.03 -0.03
N GLU A 213 2.00 14.00 -0.88
CA GLU A 213 2.06 13.84 -2.33
C GLU A 213 3.51 13.56 -2.78
N ALA A 214 3.68 12.57 -3.66
CA ALA A 214 4.94 12.20 -4.28
C ALA A 214 5.08 12.85 -5.67
N ALA A 215 6.28 12.82 -6.24
CA ALA A 215 6.49 13.29 -7.61
C ALA A 215 5.61 12.52 -8.62
N PRO A 216 5.04 13.18 -9.65
CA PRO A 216 4.24 12.51 -10.67
C PRO A 216 5.02 11.39 -11.39
N LEU A 217 4.31 10.30 -11.69
CA LEU A 217 4.88 9.11 -12.32
C LEU A 217 5.30 9.39 -13.77
N ILE A 218 6.52 9.00 -14.13
CA ILE A 218 7.05 9.09 -15.49
C ILE A 218 6.48 7.92 -16.31
N VAL A 219 5.26 8.10 -16.82
CA VAL A 219 4.59 7.12 -17.68
C VAL A 219 5.30 7.03 -19.04
N GLY A 220 5.80 5.85 -19.38
CA GLY A 220 6.46 5.58 -20.65
C GLY A 220 5.48 5.45 -21.82
N ALA A 221 5.99 5.50 -23.06
CA ALA A 221 5.17 5.28 -24.25
C ALA A 221 4.67 3.83 -24.41
N GLU A 222 5.39 2.87 -23.80
CA GLU A 222 5.13 1.43 -23.82
C GLU A 222 4.58 0.91 -22.46
N ASP A 223 3.96 1.80 -21.68
CA ASP A 223 3.29 1.50 -20.42
C ASP A 223 1.92 0.83 -20.69
N ASP A 224 1.66 -0.32 -20.05
CA ASP A 224 0.44 -1.10 -20.23
C ASP A 224 -0.63 -0.81 -19.16
N GLN A 225 -0.25 -0.12 -18.08
CA GLN A 225 -1.10 0.22 -16.94
C GLN A 225 -1.65 1.65 -17.04
N PHE A 226 -0.89 2.58 -17.66
CA PHE A 226 -1.23 3.99 -17.74
C PHE A 226 -1.26 4.53 -19.17
N VAL A 227 -2.34 5.24 -19.51
CA VAL A 227 -2.59 5.83 -20.83
C VAL A 227 -2.99 7.30 -20.63
N LEU A 228 -2.00 8.19 -20.62
CA LEU A 228 -2.18 9.64 -20.44
C LEU A 228 -2.73 10.36 -21.69
N SER A 229 -2.58 9.76 -22.88
CA SER A 229 -3.01 10.35 -24.15
C SER A 229 -3.46 9.27 -25.13
N LYS A 230 -4.53 9.52 -25.90
CA LYS A 230 -5.07 8.57 -26.87
C LYS A 230 -5.67 9.29 -28.08
N THR A 231 -5.20 8.95 -29.27
CA THR A 231 -5.64 9.53 -30.55
C THR A 231 -6.54 8.55 -31.30
N LYS A 232 -7.73 9.00 -31.72
CA LYS A 232 -8.72 8.20 -32.45
C LYS A 232 -9.11 8.89 -33.76
N ALA A 233 -9.06 8.15 -34.87
CA ALA A 233 -9.58 8.62 -36.15
C ALA A 233 -11.11 8.53 -36.16
N LEU A 234 -11.79 9.58 -36.61
CA LEU A 234 -13.24 9.67 -36.71
C LEU A 234 -13.69 9.58 -38.17
N LYS A 235 -14.86 8.98 -38.42
CA LYS A 235 -15.52 8.95 -39.74
C LYS A 235 -16.67 9.97 -39.77
N LYS A 236 -16.99 10.52 -40.95
CA LYS A 236 -18.17 11.41 -41.10
C LYS A 236 -19.48 10.65 -40.98
N GLY A 237 -19.50 9.42 -41.51
CA GLY A 237 -20.62 8.48 -41.56
C GLY A 237 -20.09 7.09 -41.97
N MET A 238 -20.91 6.04 -41.90
CA MET A 238 -20.45 4.66 -42.19
C MET A 238 -19.84 4.50 -43.59
N PHE A 239 -20.37 5.25 -44.58
CA PHE A 239 -19.88 5.30 -45.96
C PHE A 239 -19.30 6.67 -46.38
N SER A 240 -19.22 7.65 -45.47
CA SER A 240 -18.99 9.08 -45.79
C SER A 240 -17.53 9.54 -45.60
N GLY A 241 -16.57 8.62 -45.54
CA GLY A 241 -15.15 8.96 -45.39
C GLY A 241 -14.74 9.44 -43.99
N LYS A 242 -13.56 10.06 -43.89
CA LYS A 242 -12.93 10.47 -42.61
C LYS A 242 -13.40 11.89 -42.22
N LEU A 243 -13.66 12.10 -40.93
CA LEU A 243 -14.02 13.41 -40.34
C LEU A 243 -12.77 14.17 -39.87
N GLY A 244 -11.81 13.46 -39.28
CA GLY A 244 -10.60 14.01 -38.69
C GLY A 244 -9.99 13.04 -37.68
N LYS A 245 -9.11 13.54 -36.81
CA LYS A 245 -8.61 12.82 -35.63
C LYS A 245 -8.97 13.60 -34.37
N VAL A 246 -9.35 12.89 -33.31
CA VAL A 246 -9.47 13.46 -31.97
C VAL A 246 -8.41 12.86 -31.07
N THR A 247 -7.62 13.71 -30.44
CA THR A 247 -6.65 13.36 -29.40
C THR A 247 -7.25 13.79 -28.08
N VAL A 248 -7.35 12.87 -27.14
CA VAL A 248 -7.80 13.13 -25.76
C VAL A 248 -6.60 12.86 -24.86
N SER A 249 -6.27 13.77 -23.95
CA SER A 249 -5.14 13.63 -23.04
C SER A 249 -5.40 14.26 -21.67
N ALA A 250 -4.72 13.76 -20.64
CA ALA A 250 -4.72 14.33 -19.30
C ALA A 250 -3.40 13.99 -18.60
N ALA A 251 -2.94 14.86 -17.71
CA ALA A 251 -1.85 14.56 -16.80
C ALA A 251 -2.36 13.73 -15.60
N GLN A 252 -1.45 13.14 -14.83
CA GLN A 252 -1.74 12.70 -13.47
C GLN A 252 -2.36 13.87 -12.67
N PRO A 253 -3.54 13.71 -12.04
CA PRO A 253 -4.09 14.71 -11.13
C PRO A 253 -3.30 14.74 -9.82
N ALA A 254 -3.44 15.83 -9.07
CA ALA A 254 -2.86 15.93 -7.73
C ALA A 254 -3.39 14.83 -6.80
N ALA A 255 -2.57 14.40 -5.84
CA ALA A 255 -2.89 13.34 -4.89
C ALA A 255 -4.16 13.65 -4.07
N ILE A 256 -4.97 12.63 -3.83
CA ILE A 256 -6.11 12.76 -2.92
C ILE A 256 -5.62 12.51 -1.49
N ILE A 257 -5.52 13.57 -0.69
CA ILE A 257 -5.10 13.45 0.72
C ILE A 257 -6.32 13.11 1.59
N LEU A 258 -6.25 11.99 2.31
CA LEU A 258 -7.23 11.61 3.33
C LEU A 258 -7.08 12.52 4.56
N PRO A 259 -8.19 12.95 5.20
CA PRO A 259 -8.14 13.83 6.37
C PRO A 259 -7.49 13.15 7.58
N ALA A 260 -6.84 13.95 8.43
CA ALA A 260 -6.15 13.46 9.62
C ALA A 260 -7.13 12.86 10.65
N PRO A 261 -6.79 11.76 11.36
CA PRO A 261 -7.67 11.13 12.34
C PRO A 261 -8.20 12.05 13.44
N SER A 262 -7.42 13.06 13.86
CA SER A 262 -7.85 14.04 14.86
C SER A 262 -8.64 15.23 14.30
N SER A 263 -8.86 15.30 12.99
CA SER A 263 -9.52 16.45 12.35
C SER A 263 -11.04 16.34 12.39
N SER A 264 -11.71 17.44 12.78
CA SER A 264 -13.17 17.56 12.78
C SER A 264 -13.76 17.92 11.41
N SER A 265 -12.95 17.93 10.35
CA SER A 265 -13.40 18.36 9.02
C SER A 265 -14.23 17.28 8.32
N SER A 266 -15.46 17.64 7.96
CA SER A 266 -16.34 16.82 7.11
C SER A 266 -16.07 16.97 5.61
N THR A 267 -15.05 17.75 5.20
CA THR A 267 -14.68 17.93 3.80
C THR A 267 -14.26 16.61 3.16
N PRO A 268 -14.94 16.11 2.12
CA PRO A 268 -14.61 14.82 1.53
C PRO A 268 -13.33 14.93 0.70
N ALA A 269 -12.45 13.93 0.83
CA ALA A 269 -11.17 13.89 0.11
C ALA A 269 -11.39 13.89 -1.42
N THR A 270 -10.76 14.84 -2.11
CA THR A 270 -11.07 15.17 -3.51
C THR A 270 -9.87 15.70 -4.28
N THR A 271 -9.88 15.55 -5.61
CA THR A 271 -8.90 16.12 -6.55
C THR A 271 -9.59 16.52 -7.87
N MET A 272 -8.84 17.13 -8.79
CA MET A 272 -9.31 17.63 -10.08
C MET A 272 -8.45 17.11 -11.22
N ALA A 273 -9.01 16.29 -12.12
CA ALA A 273 -8.35 15.99 -13.39
C ALA A 273 -8.79 16.98 -14.48
N THR A 274 -7.87 17.38 -15.37
CA THR A 274 -8.18 18.21 -16.54
C THR A 274 -7.97 17.39 -17.80
N VAL A 275 -9.08 17.02 -18.46
CA VAL A 275 -9.04 16.36 -19.77
C VAL A 275 -8.95 17.43 -20.84
N GLN A 276 -7.86 17.40 -21.61
CA GLN A 276 -7.64 18.22 -22.78
C GLN A 276 -8.06 17.44 -24.02
N LEU A 277 -8.71 18.12 -24.96
CA LEU A 277 -9.10 17.57 -26.24
C LEU A 277 -8.53 18.43 -27.36
N ARG A 278 -8.00 17.77 -28.38
CA ARG A 278 -7.62 18.37 -29.66
C ARG A 278 -8.34 17.62 -30.78
N PHE A 279 -9.03 18.33 -31.66
CA PHE A 279 -9.58 17.78 -32.88
C PHE A 279 -8.86 18.39 -34.08
N ASP A 280 -8.15 17.55 -34.81
CA ASP A 280 -7.51 17.86 -36.07
C ASP A 280 -8.45 17.45 -37.21
N PRO A 281 -9.14 18.40 -37.88
CA PRO A 281 -10.10 18.09 -38.93
C PRO A 281 -9.41 17.48 -40.16
N HIS A 282 -10.14 16.68 -40.95
CA HIS A 282 -9.61 16.21 -42.23
C HIS A 282 -9.61 17.31 -43.30
N ASP A 283 -10.68 18.12 -43.32
CA ASP A 283 -10.93 19.19 -44.28
C ASP A 283 -11.18 20.49 -43.51
N SER A 284 -10.82 21.65 -44.08
CA SER A 284 -10.96 22.96 -43.40
C SER A 284 -12.39 23.36 -43.03
N SER A 285 -13.39 22.72 -43.64
CA SER A 285 -14.83 22.88 -43.37
C SER A 285 -15.38 21.91 -42.32
N ALA A 286 -14.62 20.90 -41.88
CA ALA A 286 -15.09 19.91 -40.92
C ALA A 286 -15.16 20.49 -39.50
N GLN A 287 -16.38 20.55 -38.96
CA GLN A 287 -16.63 20.95 -37.57
C GLN A 287 -16.26 19.82 -36.59
N PRO A 288 -15.91 20.16 -35.34
CA PRO A 288 -15.58 19.18 -34.32
C PRO A 288 -16.78 18.31 -33.92
N PRO A 289 -16.54 17.08 -33.42
CA PRO A 289 -17.60 16.17 -33.01
C PRO A 289 -18.32 16.65 -31.74
N ARG A 290 -19.57 16.19 -31.54
CA ARG A 290 -20.26 16.38 -30.26
C ARG A 290 -19.64 15.44 -29.22
N LEU A 291 -19.30 15.97 -28.06
CA LEU A 291 -18.91 15.15 -26.90
C LEU A 291 -20.18 14.61 -26.24
N GLY A 292 -20.15 13.41 -25.67
CA GLY A 292 -21.31 12.76 -25.08
C GLY A 292 -21.25 12.67 -23.56
N GLY A 293 -21.09 11.44 -23.07
CA GLY A 293 -20.92 11.15 -21.64
C GLY A 293 -19.45 10.95 -21.29
N LEU A 294 -19.06 11.41 -20.11
CA LEU A 294 -17.79 11.10 -19.45
C LEU A 294 -18.07 10.27 -18.20
N SER A 295 -17.53 9.05 -18.15
CA SER A 295 -17.56 8.19 -16.96
C SER A 295 -16.20 8.20 -16.26
N THR A 296 -16.22 8.27 -14.93
CA THR A 296 -15.06 8.25 -14.04
C THR A 296 -15.15 7.04 -13.12
N LYS A 297 -14.10 6.23 -13.06
CA LYS A 297 -13.93 5.16 -12.07
C LYS A 297 -12.55 5.24 -11.44
N ILE A 298 -12.39 4.65 -10.26
CA ILE A 298 -11.09 4.40 -9.65
C ILE A 298 -10.93 2.89 -9.50
N THR A 299 -9.84 2.35 -10.03
CA THR A 299 -9.44 0.94 -9.88
C THR A 299 -8.30 0.86 -8.87
N ALA A 300 -8.47 0.01 -7.86
CA ALA A 300 -7.57 -0.13 -6.72
C ALA A 300 -6.77 -1.44 -6.81
N SER A 301 -5.63 -1.41 -7.48
CA SER A 301 -4.79 -2.58 -7.77
C SER A 301 -3.92 -2.96 -6.57
N THR A 302 -4.13 -4.19 -6.05
CA THR A 302 -3.33 -4.76 -4.96
C THR A 302 -2.33 -5.75 -5.53
N PHE A 303 -1.04 -5.46 -5.40
CA PHE A 303 0.03 -6.39 -5.76
C PHE A 303 0.47 -7.14 -4.51
N PHE A 304 0.64 -8.45 -4.61
CA PHE A 304 1.06 -9.30 -3.49
C PHE A 304 2.01 -10.40 -3.98
N ALA A 305 2.98 -10.77 -3.14
CA ALA A 305 4.01 -11.73 -3.49
C ALA A 305 4.42 -12.60 -2.31
N VAL A 306 4.96 -13.79 -2.58
CA VAL A 306 5.57 -14.69 -1.57
C VAL A 306 7.09 -14.58 -1.52
N ARG A 307 7.67 -13.68 -2.31
CA ARG A 307 9.08 -13.27 -2.28
C ARG A 307 9.17 -11.75 -2.45
N PRO A 308 10.24 -11.10 -1.97
CA PRO A 308 10.43 -9.67 -2.20
C PRO A 308 10.39 -9.26 -3.68
N THR A 309 10.12 -7.97 -3.90
CA THR A 309 10.03 -7.32 -5.21
C THR A 309 11.18 -6.32 -5.29
N SER A 310 12.08 -6.41 -6.26
CA SER A 310 13.22 -5.49 -6.35
C SER A 310 12.87 -4.11 -6.91
N GLY A 311 11.63 -3.90 -7.37
CA GLY A 311 11.14 -2.64 -7.94
C GLY A 311 9.67 -2.41 -7.64
N ILE A 312 9.16 -1.22 -7.97
CA ILE A 312 7.73 -0.90 -7.89
C ILE A 312 6.95 -1.83 -8.84
N PRO A 313 5.89 -2.52 -8.38
CA PRO A 313 5.18 -3.50 -9.20
C PRO A 313 4.26 -2.83 -10.23
N THR A 314 4.20 -3.43 -11.42
CA THR A 314 3.31 -3.06 -12.53
C THR A 314 2.49 -4.28 -12.98
N HIS A 315 1.40 -4.06 -13.73
CA HIS A 315 0.62 -5.17 -14.31
C HIS A 315 1.47 -6.09 -15.18
N ARG A 316 2.29 -5.52 -16.08
CA ARG A 316 3.22 -6.28 -16.94
C ARG A 316 4.06 -7.32 -16.20
N ASN A 317 4.59 -6.93 -15.04
CA ASN A 317 5.44 -7.80 -14.23
C ASN A 317 4.60 -8.84 -13.48
N ALA A 318 3.53 -8.39 -12.81
CA ALA A 318 2.68 -9.24 -11.97
C ALA A 318 1.81 -10.25 -12.74
N GLN A 319 1.64 -10.09 -14.06
CA GLN A 319 0.90 -11.00 -14.94
C GLN A 319 1.81 -11.87 -15.82
N SER A 320 3.13 -11.88 -15.57
CA SER A 320 4.07 -12.76 -16.28
C SER A 320 3.70 -14.23 -16.06
N ALA A 321 3.44 -14.97 -17.14
CA ALA A 321 2.97 -16.37 -17.10
C ALA A 321 3.95 -17.37 -16.44
N PHE A 322 5.17 -16.94 -16.15
CA PHE A 322 6.19 -17.74 -15.45
C PHE A 322 6.33 -17.39 -13.96
N GLU A 323 5.74 -16.29 -13.47
CA GLU A 323 5.96 -15.81 -12.09
C GLU A 323 4.89 -16.30 -11.10
N ILE A 324 4.91 -17.62 -10.81
CA ILE A 324 4.08 -18.32 -9.81
C ILE A 324 4.27 -17.87 -8.34
N HIS A 325 4.83 -16.69 -8.11
CA HIS A 325 5.16 -16.14 -6.79
C HIS A 325 4.58 -14.74 -6.55
N ARG A 326 3.82 -14.21 -7.51
CA ARG A 326 3.11 -12.93 -7.41
C ARG A 326 1.64 -13.08 -7.81
N GLY A 327 0.86 -12.06 -7.48
CA GLY A 327 -0.49 -11.87 -7.98
C GLY A 327 -0.86 -10.39 -7.94
N VAL A 328 -1.85 -10.03 -8.76
CA VAL A 328 -2.51 -8.73 -8.73
C VAL A 328 -4.01 -8.93 -8.55
N TYR A 329 -4.64 -8.09 -7.74
CA TYR A 329 -6.09 -8.07 -7.54
C TYR A 329 -6.63 -6.65 -7.67
N ASP A 330 -7.48 -6.44 -8.67
CA ASP A 330 -8.14 -5.17 -8.95
C ASP A 330 -9.53 -5.09 -8.32
N SER A 331 -9.88 -3.91 -7.80
CA SER A 331 -11.23 -3.60 -7.35
C SER A 331 -11.63 -2.22 -7.87
N THR A 332 -12.63 -2.15 -8.75
CA THR A 332 -13.06 -0.90 -9.39
C THR A 332 -14.29 -0.31 -8.73
N VAL A 333 -14.26 0.99 -8.45
CA VAL A 333 -15.36 1.79 -7.90
C VAL A 333 -15.76 2.87 -8.90
N SER A 334 -17.03 2.91 -9.30
CA SER A 334 -17.58 4.01 -10.09
C SER A 334 -17.68 5.28 -9.26
N VAL A 335 -17.11 6.38 -9.74
CA VAL A 335 -17.09 7.69 -9.05
C VAL A 335 -18.15 8.64 -9.60
N SER A 336 -18.20 8.82 -10.92
CA SER A 336 -19.25 9.66 -11.54
C SER A 336 -19.55 9.28 -12.98
N SER A 337 -20.70 9.73 -13.48
CA SER A 337 -21.04 9.76 -14.90
C SER A 337 -21.68 11.12 -15.19
N ARG A 338 -21.17 11.83 -16.19
CA ARG A 338 -21.52 13.23 -16.48
C ARG A 338 -21.79 13.41 -17.96
N CYS A 339 -22.81 14.18 -18.33
CA CYS A 339 -22.94 14.68 -19.70
C CYS A 339 -21.96 15.84 -19.90
N VAL A 340 -21.26 15.86 -21.05
CA VAL A 340 -20.28 16.89 -21.43
C VAL A 340 -20.59 17.51 -22.80
N GLU A 341 -21.82 17.34 -23.30
CA GLU A 341 -22.31 17.93 -24.57
C GLU A 341 -22.20 19.47 -24.63
N SER A 342 -22.23 20.15 -23.48
CA SER A 342 -22.15 21.61 -23.36
C SER A 342 -20.73 22.18 -23.45
N VAL A 343 -19.70 21.32 -23.49
CA VAL A 343 -18.30 21.75 -23.54
C VAL A 343 -17.98 22.37 -24.91
N GLN A 344 -17.60 23.64 -24.90
CA GLN A 344 -17.35 24.41 -26.12
C GLN A 344 -15.97 24.10 -26.73
N TRP A 345 -15.93 24.04 -28.07
CA TRP A 345 -14.69 23.90 -28.84
C TRP A 345 -14.17 25.28 -29.28
N THR A 346 -12.95 25.63 -28.86
CA THR A 346 -12.22 26.79 -29.38
C THR A 346 -11.54 26.44 -30.69
N LYS A 347 -11.75 27.21 -31.76
CA LYS A 347 -11.05 27.06 -33.04
C LYS A 347 -9.73 27.83 -33.03
N HIS A 348 -8.66 27.19 -33.49
CA HIS A 348 -7.33 27.79 -33.67
C HIS A 348 -7.02 27.92 -35.16
N PRO A 349 -6.62 29.11 -35.65
CA PRO A 349 -6.25 29.30 -37.05
C PRO A 349 -4.94 28.57 -37.38
N ALA A 350 -4.67 28.41 -38.68
CA ALA A 350 -3.38 27.90 -39.13
C ALA A 350 -2.27 28.91 -38.81
N THR A 351 -1.20 28.47 -38.15
CA THR A 351 -0.07 29.34 -37.79
C THR A 351 1.01 29.31 -38.86
N ILE A 352 0.87 30.20 -39.85
CA ILE A 352 1.91 30.46 -40.84
C ILE A 352 3.16 30.98 -40.11
N ARG A 353 4.14 30.08 -39.87
CA ARG A 353 5.48 30.47 -39.42
C ARG A 353 6.19 31.19 -40.57
N ARG A 354 5.97 32.50 -40.70
CA ARG A 354 6.81 33.36 -41.55
C ARG A 354 8.25 33.19 -41.10
N GLY A 355 9.08 32.57 -41.94
CA GLY A 355 10.48 32.26 -41.62
C GLY A 355 11.31 33.53 -41.48
N SER A 356 11.54 33.96 -40.23
CA SER A 356 12.41 35.10 -39.90
C SER A 356 13.89 34.70 -40.01
N ALA A 357 14.32 34.38 -41.23
CA ALA A 357 15.69 34.02 -41.59
C ALA A 357 16.15 34.68 -42.90
N SER A 358 15.53 35.80 -43.28
CA SER A 358 15.95 36.64 -44.42
C SER A 358 17.03 37.64 -43.99
N SER A 359 18.11 37.15 -43.38
CA SER A 359 19.32 37.94 -43.13
C SER A 359 20.23 37.82 -44.36
N THR A 360 20.17 38.81 -45.24
CA THR A 360 20.92 38.80 -46.50
C THR A 360 22.40 39.12 -46.29
N SER A 361 23.23 38.08 -46.23
CA SER A 361 24.68 38.15 -46.44
C SER A 361 25.17 36.85 -47.08
N SER A 362 26.13 36.94 -48.00
CA SER A 362 26.42 35.91 -49.00
C SER A 362 27.69 35.11 -48.73
N SER A 363 27.62 33.81 -48.99
CA SER A 363 28.74 33.03 -49.53
C SER A 363 28.20 31.72 -50.13
N ASP A 364 28.53 31.45 -51.38
CA ASP A 364 28.16 30.21 -52.08
C ASP A 364 28.95 28.99 -51.53
N PHE A 365 28.34 27.81 -51.54
CA PHE A 365 28.86 26.61 -52.23
C PHE A 365 28.03 25.33 -51.93
N SER A 366 27.48 24.76 -52.99
CA SER A 366 27.24 23.32 -53.26
C SER A 366 26.26 22.46 -52.42
N ASP A 367 25.44 21.75 -53.21
CA ASP A 367 24.91 20.39 -53.03
C ASP A 367 23.64 20.10 -52.21
N CYS A 368 23.06 18.93 -52.50
CA CYS A 368 21.62 18.71 -52.56
C CYS A 368 21.04 18.08 -51.29
N SER A 369 20.48 18.90 -50.41
CA SER A 369 19.40 18.45 -49.53
C SER A 369 18.23 19.44 -49.57
N GLN A 370 17.07 18.99 -50.05
CA GLN A 370 15.83 19.77 -50.02
C GLN A 370 15.44 19.98 -48.53
N PRO A 371 15.41 21.22 -48.00
CA PRO A 371 14.90 21.45 -46.66
C PRO A 371 13.42 21.11 -46.65
N ILE A 372 13.01 20.15 -45.81
CA ILE A 372 11.62 19.71 -45.70
C ILE A 372 10.76 20.93 -45.38
N VAL A 373 9.93 21.34 -46.35
CA VAL A 373 9.07 22.53 -46.25
C VAL A 373 8.26 22.44 -44.94
N PRO A 374 8.35 23.44 -44.04
CA PRO A 374 7.63 23.41 -42.77
C PRO A 374 6.13 23.26 -43.01
N LYS A 375 5.63 22.05 -42.77
CA LYS A 375 4.24 21.67 -43.02
C LYS A 375 3.31 22.65 -42.31
N GLU A 376 2.44 23.31 -43.09
CA GLU A 376 1.46 24.25 -42.54
C GLU A 376 0.68 23.59 -41.40
N SER A 377 0.64 24.26 -40.25
CA SER A 377 -0.11 23.82 -39.09
C SER A 377 -1.60 23.99 -39.37
N ALA A 378 -2.23 22.98 -39.96
CA ALA A 378 -3.65 23.01 -40.29
C ALA A 378 -4.51 23.47 -39.09
N ALA A 379 -5.53 24.28 -39.36
CA ALA A 379 -6.43 24.81 -38.34
C ALA A 379 -7.08 23.66 -37.55
N TYR A 380 -7.02 23.74 -36.23
CA TYR A 380 -7.48 22.69 -35.32
C TYR A 380 -8.45 23.25 -34.27
N TYR A 381 -9.15 22.38 -33.57
CA TYR A 381 -10.06 22.76 -32.49
C TYR A 381 -9.56 22.18 -31.16
N SER A 382 -9.80 22.88 -30.05
CA SER A 382 -9.49 22.40 -28.70
C SER A 382 -10.65 22.55 -27.73
N ALA A 383 -10.78 21.62 -26.79
CA ALA A 383 -11.71 21.73 -25.66
C ALA A 383 -11.00 21.30 -24.36
N LYS A 384 -11.57 21.68 -23.22
CA LYS A 384 -11.11 21.27 -21.88
C LYS A 384 -12.31 20.84 -21.04
N ILE A 385 -12.16 19.75 -20.29
CA ILE A 385 -13.15 19.26 -19.33
C ILE A 385 -12.47 19.19 -17.95
N LEU A 386 -13.05 19.89 -16.97
CA LEU A 386 -12.67 19.75 -15.57
C LEU A 386 -13.45 18.58 -14.96
N VAL A 387 -12.76 17.68 -14.27
CA VAL A 387 -13.32 16.43 -13.75
C VAL A 387 -13.09 16.36 -12.24
N PRO A 388 -14.06 16.84 -11.43
CA PRO A 388 -14.00 16.69 -9.98
C PRO A 388 -14.11 15.22 -9.60
N ILE A 389 -13.14 14.74 -8.82
CA ILE A 389 -13.05 13.38 -8.32
C ILE A 389 -13.14 13.45 -6.79
N THR A 390 -14.13 12.80 -6.21
CA THR A 390 -14.35 12.75 -4.75
C THR A 390 -14.44 11.28 -4.37
N LEU A 391 -13.74 10.86 -3.31
CA LEU A 391 -13.70 9.45 -2.92
C LEU A 391 -15.08 9.00 -2.38
N PRO A 392 -15.72 7.96 -2.96
CA PRO A 392 -17.00 7.46 -2.47
C PRO A 392 -16.89 6.85 -1.06
N SER A 393 -17.76 7.28 -0.15
CA SER A 393 -17.87 6.80 1.24
C SER A 393 -18.41 5.36 1.36
N THR A 394 -18.75 4.71 0.25
CA THR A 394 -19.14 3.29 0.19
C THR A 394 -17.96 2.32 0.36
N LYS A 395 -16.73 2.85 0.37
CA LYS A 395 -15.48 2.12 0.59
C LYS A 395 -14.60 2.85 1.59
N VAL A 396 -13.78 2.10 2.31
CA VAL A 396 -12.66 2.65 3.08
C VAL A 396 -11.48 2.82 2.12
N TRP A 397 -10.93 4.02 2.07
CA TRP A 397 -9.75 4.32 1.28
C TRP A 397 -8.51 4.29 2.17
N ILE A 398 -7.39 3.88 1.59
CA ILE A 398 -6.07 3.82 2.23
C ILE A 398 -5.05 4.48 1.30
N PRO A 399 -3.92 4.99 1.82
CA PRO A 399 -2.87 5.56 0.99
C PRO A 399 -2.25 4.57 -0.01
N THR A 400 -1.68 5.12 -1.08
CA THR A 400 -0.83 4.42 -2.06
C THR A 400 0.46 3.99 -1.38
N PHE A 401 0.76 2.70 -1.31
CA PHE A 401 1.92 2.22 -0.55
C PHE A 401 2.68 1.10 -1.25
N HIS A 402 3.95 0.98 -0.90
CA HIS A 402 4.86 -0.07 -1.35
C HIS A 402 5.60 -0.69 -0.16
N ASN A 403 5.75 -2.01 -0.19
CA ASN A 403 6.60 -2.76 0.71
C ASN A 403 7.06 -4.03 0.00
N CYS A 404 8.20 -4.59 0.44
CA CYS A 404 8.87 -5.76 -0.13
C CYS A 404 7.95 -6.79 -0.82
N ILE A 405 6.85 -7.20 -0.17
CA ILE A 405 5.94 -8.26 -0.62
C ILE A 405 4.50 -7.80 -0.95
N THR A 406 4.16 -6.52 -0.80
CA THR A 406 2.80 -5.99 -1.05
C THR A 406 2.84 -4.54 -1.51
N SER A 407 1.98 -4.15 -2.46
CA SER A 407 1.73 -2.74 -2.80
C SER A 407 0.24 -2.47 -3.07
N ARG A 408 -0.19 -1.22 -2.86
CA ARG A 408 -1.48 -0.69 -3.34
C ARG A 408 -1.22 0.48 -4.28
N LEU A 409 -1.71 0.38 -5.51
CA LEU A 409 -1.76 1.47 -6.48
C LEU A 409 -3.22 1.81 -6.82
N TYR A 410 -3.45 3.01 -7.34
CA TYR A 410 -4.76 3.42 -7.84
C TYR A 410 -4.64 3.95 -9.28
N VAL A 411 -5.61 3.57 -10.12
CA VAL A 411 -5.76 4.02 -11.51
C VAL A 411 -7.08 4.78 -11.62
N LEU A 412 -7.04 5.96 -12.22
CA LEU A 412 -8.22 6.77 -12.53
C LEU A 412 -8.64 6.55 -13.98
N ASP A 413 -9.72 5.79 -14.17
CA ASP A 413 -10.29 5.49 -15.48
C ASP A 413 -11.21 6.63 -15.94
N LEU A 414 -10.86 7.29 -17.04
CA LEU A 414 -11.68 8.32 -17.68
C LEU A 414 -12.13 7.85 -19.07
N SER A 415 -13.43 7.59 -19.22
CA SER A 415 -14.03 7.06 -20.45
C SER A 415 -15.03 8.05 -21.05
N LEU A 416 -14.67 8.63 -22.20
CA LEU A 416 -15.40 9.68 -22.91
C LEU A 416 -16.05 9.11 -24.18
N SER A 417 -17.36 9.30 -24.36
CA SER A 417 -18.03 9.04 -25.65
C SER A 417 -18.02 10.27 -26.57
N ILE A 418 -17.82 10.04 -27.87
CA ILE A 418 -17.70 11.08 -28.89
C ILE A 418 -18.63 10.73 -30.06
N HIS A 419 -19.55 11.62 -30.39
CA HIS A 419 -20.61 11.43 -31.37
C HIS A 419 -20.28 12.16 -32.68
N THR A 420 -20.22 11.40 -33.77
CA THR A 420 -20.00 11.90 -35.13
C THR A 420 -21.35 12.21 -35.80
N PRO A 421 -21.43 13.21 -36.70
CA PRO A 421 -22.72 13.72 -37.20
C PRO A 421 -23.46 12.79 -38.17
N GLY A 422 -22.81 11.79 -38.78
CA GLY A 422 -23.45 10.90 -39.74
C GLY A 422 -24.27 9.78 -39.12
N ALA A 423 -25.45 9.54 -39.70
CA ALA A 423 -26.32 8.44 -39.33
C ALA A 423 -25.63 7.05 -39.38
N GLY A 424 -26.04 6.16 -38.48
CA GLY A 424 -25.56 4.78 -38.41
C GLY A 424 -24.16 4.57 -37.81
N VAL A 425 -23.45 5.63 -37.40
CA VAL A 425 -22.15 5.48 -36.73
C VAL A 425 -22.35 5.40 -35.21
N PRO A 426 -21.91 4.32 -34.53
CA PRO A 426 -21.98 4.23 -33.08
C PRO A 426 -21.00 5.21 -32.41
N ALA A 427 -21.34 5.66 -31.20
CA ALA A 427 -20.53 6.61 -30.44
C ALA A 427 -19.10 6.08 -30.23
N SER A 428 -18.10 6.91 -30.55
CA SER A 428 -16.70 6.55 -30.42
C SER A 428 -16.20 6.82 -29.00
N THR A 429 -16.08 5.78 -28.20
CA THR A 429 -15.42 5.87 -26.88
C THR A 429 -13.90 6.07 -27.03
N VAL A 430 -13.34 6.91 -26.17
CA VAL A 430 -11.90 7.05 -25.89
C VAL A 430 -11.70 6.90 -24.39
N ALA A 431 -10.77 6.05 -23.96
CA ALA A 431 -10.45 5.82 -22.56
C ALA A 431 -9.00 6.23 -22.26
N LEU A 432 -8.81 6.91 -21.13
CA LEU A 432 -7.53 7.20 -20.50
C LEU A 432 -7.45 6.46 -19.16
N HIS A 433 -6.24 6.06 -18.77
CA HIS A 433 -5.94 5.40 -17.51
C HIS A 433 -4.85 6.22 -16.83
N LEU A 434 -5.22 7.07 -15.88
CA LEU A 434 -4.29 8.01 -15.26
C LEU A 434 -3.76 7.44 -13.94
N PRO A 435 -2.48 7.62 -13.59
CA PRO A 435 -2.03 7.35 -12.23
C PRO A 435 -2.80 8.20 -11.23
N LEU A 436 -3.17 7.61 -10.10
CA LEU A 436 -3.80 8.32 -8.99
C LEU A 436 -3.04 7.97 -7.70
N GLN A 437 -2.54 8.99 -7.01
CA GLN A 437 -2.06 8.82 -5.65
C GLN A 437 -3.18 9.12 -4.65
N ILE A 438 -3.27 8.29 -3.61
CA ILE A 438 -3.98 8.62 -2.37
C ILE A 438 -2.93 8.78 -1.28
N GLY A 439 -2.95 9.89 -0.56
CA GLY A 439 -2.09 10.14 0.61
C GLY A 439 -2.93 10.24 1.89
N ALA A 440 -2.32 10.60 3.01
CA ALA A 440 -3.03 10.89 4.24
C ALA A 440 -2.34 11.98 5.06
N ALA A 441 -3.12 12.89 5.63
CA ALA A 441 -2.60 13.87 6.58
C ALA A 441 -2.33 13.20 7.94
N GLY A 442 -1.17 13.50 8.53
CA GLY A 442 -0.89 13.19 9.94
C GLY A 442 -1.61 14.15 10.88
N ASN A 443 -1.64 13.83 12.17
CA ASN A 443 -2.14 14.74 13.19
C ASN A 443 -1.13 15.91 13.36
N LEU A 444 -1.56 17.15 13.12
CA LEU A 444 -0.67 18.32 13.10
C LEU A 444 0.10 18.56 14.42
N SER A 445 -0.42 18.04 15.53
CA SER A 445 0.14 18.19 16.87
C SER A 445 1.13 17.11 17.29
N SER A 446 1.45 16.13 16.44
CA SER A 446 2.29 14.98 16.82
C SER A 446 3.71 14.99 16.23
N ARG A 447 3.99 15.75 15.15
CA ARG A 447 5.37 15.98 14.70
C ARG A 447 6.08 16.90 15.72
N PRO A 448 7.21 16.48 16.33
CA PRO A 448 8.06 17.41 17.06
C PRO A 448 8.56 18.49 16.09
N GLU A 449 8.51 19.77 16.50
CA GLU A 449 9.22 20.80 15.76
C GLU A 449 10.70 20.45 15.75
N MET A 450 11.26 20.31 14.55
CA MET A 450 12.67 19.97 14.37
C MET A 450 13.51 21.06 15.02
N THR A 451 14.31 20.70 16.03
CA THR A 451 15.06 21.70 16.80
C THR A 451 16.06 22.39 15.89
N ALA A 452 16.41 23.63 16.21
CA ALA A 452 17.40 24.39 15.44
C ALA A 452 18.77 23.65 15.33
N ALA A 453 19.07 22.74 16.26
CA ALA A 453 20.25 21.87 16.20
C ALA A 453 20.09 20.74 15.18
N GLU A 454 18.95 20.04 15.16
CA GLU A 454 18.65 18.99 14.17
C GLU A 454 18.56 19.58 12.74
N ALA A 455 17.91 20.74 12.59
CA ALA A 455 17.85 21.45 11.31
C ALA A 455 19.24 21.93 10.83
N ALA A 456 20.10 22.36 11.75
CA ALA A 456 21.48 22.70 11.41
C ALA A 456 22.33 21.47 11.06
N ALA A 457 22.05 20.31 11.67
CA ALA A 457 22.72 19.05 11.34
C ALA A 457 22.32 18.54 9.95
N GLU A 458 21.02 18.51 9.62
CA GLU A 458 20.54 18.13 8.28
C GLU A 458 21.13 19.04 7.18
N LEU A 459 21.18 20.36 7.42
CA LEU A 459 21.83 21.30 6.50
C LEU A 459 23.36 21.12 6.42
N ALA A 460 24.01 20.71 7.51
CA ALA A 460 25.45 20.44 7.52
C ALA A 460 25.81 19.15 6.76
N GLU A 461 25.00 18.09 6.85
CA GLU A 461 25.16 16.87 6.04
C GLU A 461 24.98 17.16 4.55
N VAL A 462 24.01 18.01 4.19
CA VAL A 462 23.82 18.46 2.79
C VAL A 462 25.01 19.27 2.28
N ASP A 463 25.56 20.19 3.09
CA ASP A 463 26.78 20.93 2.72
C ASP A 463 27.98 19.98 2.59
N GLU A 464 28.16 19.01 3.51
CA GLU A 464 29.24 18.02 3.42
C GLU A 464 29.13 17.11 2.19
N PHE A 465 27.91 16.77 1.75
CA PHE A 465 27.70 16.04 0.49
C PHE A 465 28.06 16.87 -0.75
N LEU A 466 27.95 18.20 -0.68
CA LEU A 466 28.27 19.13 -1.78
C LEU A 466 29.72 19.64 -1.76
N ARG A 467 30.48 19.42 -0.68
CA ARG A 467 31.91 19.77 -0.61
C ARG A 467 32.74 18.95 -1.61
N PRO A 468 33.59 19.58 -2.45
CA PRO A 468 34.48 18.86 -3.35
C PRO A 468 35.45 17.95 -2.59
N ARG A 469 35.23 16.64 -2.70
CA ARG A 469 36.10 15.63 -2.07
C ARG A 469 37.43 15.56 -2.82
N LEU A 470 38.47 16.14 -2.22
CA LEU A 470 39.85 15.84 -2.60
C LEU A 470 40.10 14.35 -2.38
N ILE A 471 40.48 13.64 -3.44
CA ILE A 471 40.89 12.23 -3.37
C ILE A 471 42.33 12.21 -2.85
N GLU A 472 42.50 12.33 -1.53
CA GLU A 472 43.79 12.10 -0.89
C GLU A 472 44.09 10.59 -0.92
N MET A 473 45.29 10.21 -1.38
CA MET A 473 45.65 8.81 -1.58
C MET A 473 45.83 8.13 -0.21
N PRO A 474 45.18 6.96 0.05
CA PRO A 474 45.34 6.27 1.32
C PRO A 474 46.80 5.94 1.62
N ARG A 475 47.21 6.17 2.87
CA ARG A 475 48.54 5.81 3.38
C ARG A 475 48.69 4.29 3.33
N GLU A 476 49.81 3.79 2.82
CA GLU A 476 50.01 2.36 2.51
C GLU A 476 49.76 1.45 3.74
N GLU A 477 50.06 1.94 4.94
CA GLU A 477 49.82 1.31 6.24
C GLU A 477 48.35 0.85 6.49
N LEU A 478 47.37 1.45 5.81
CA LEU A 478 45.95 1.18 6.01
C LEU A 478 45.38 0.13 5.02
N ILE A 479 46.19 -0.39 4.11
CA ILE A 479 45.76 -1.33 3.07
C ILE A 479 45.85 -2.78 3.60
N GLY A 480 44.75 -3.30 4.17
CA GLY A 480 44.57 -4.76 4.32
C GLY A 480 43.64 -5.28 5.42
N ASN A 481 43.45 -4.55 6.53
CA ASN A 481 42.95 -5.15 7.80
C ASN A 481 41.45 -4.92 8.10
N SER A 482 40.57 -4.92 7.08
CA SER A 482 39.13 -4.74 7.27
C SER A 482 38.38 -6.03 7.62
N VAL A 483 38.46 -6.48 8.88
CA VAL A 483 37.61 -7.57 9.42
C VAL A 483 36.74 -7.03 10.55
N LEU A 484 35.44 -6.87 10.29
CA LEU A 484 34.45 -6.49 11.30
C LEU A 484 34.01 -7.72 12.11
N ALA A 485 34.07 -7.62 13.43
CA ALA A 485 33.69 -8.71 14.33
C ALA A 485 32.16 -8.90 14.37
N HIS A 486 31.67 -10.04 13.89
CA HIS A 486 30.26 -10.41 13.96
C HIS A 486 29.86 -10.87 15.38
N HIS A 487 29.42 -9.95 16.24
CA HIS A 487 28.73 -10.30 17.49
C HIS A 487 27.59 -9.31 17.83
N ALA A 488 26.37 -9.65 17.38
CA ALA A 488 25.12 -9.05 17.87
C ALA A 488 23.98 -10.06 17.68
N THR A 489 23.57 -10.76 18.75
CA THR A 489 22.48 -11.75 18.71
C THR A 489 21.12 -11.10 18.92
N ASP A 490 20.74 -10.22 17.97
CA ASP A 490 19.39 -9.64 17.89
C ASP A 490 18.80 -10.02 16.54
N LEU A 491 17.82 -10.91 16.53
CA LEU A 491 17.31 -11.48 15.27
C LEU A 491 16.64 -10.38 14.41
N PRO A 492 17.09 -10.18 13.16
CA PRO A 492 16.52 -9.18 12.25
C PRO A 492 15.07 -9.55 11.85
N PRO A 493 14.31 -8.61 11.24
CA PRO A 493 13.01 -8.95 10.66
C PRO A 493 13.13 -10.14 9.71
N SER A 494 12.39 -11.21 10.02
CA SER A 494 12.43 -12.47 9.30
C SER A 494 11.42 -12.53 8.15
N TYR A 495 11.81 -13.25 7.09
CA TYR A 495 10.88 -13.79 6.10
C TYR A 495 10.57 -15.24 6.47
N GLU A 496 9.36 -15.50 6.98
CA GLU A 496 8.92 -16.87 7.27
C GLU A 496 8.25 -17.47 6.03
N PHE A 497 8.84 -18.53 5.49
CA PHE A 497 8.33 -19.29 4.35
C PHE A 497 7.84 -20.67 4.81
N SER A 498 6.56 -20.98 4.60
CA SER A 498 5.96 -22.27 4.95
C SER A 498 5.31 -22.92 3.73
N GLY A 499 5.98 -23.91 3.16
CA GLY A 499 5.41 -24.81 2.15
C GLY A 499 4.80 -26.04 2.82
N VAL A 500 3.47 -26.09 2.95
CA VAL A 500 2.78 -27.19 3.64
C VAL A 500 2.51 -28.34 2.67
N ALA A 501 3.42 -29.31 2.60
CA ALA A 501 3.17 -30.60 1.99
C ALA A 501 2.34 -31.48 2.96
N GLN A 502 1.01 -31.41 2.86
CA GLN A 502 0.12 -32.16 3.74
C GLN A 502 0.02 -33.63 3.31
N ALA A 503 1.06 -34.41 3.64
CA ALA A 503 1.12 -35.84 3.36
C ALA A 503 0.06 -36.61 4.18
N ILE A 504 -1.06 -36.94 3.52
CA ILE A 504 -2.04 -37.89 4.05
C ILE A 504 -1.35 -39.25 4.16
N ARG A 505 -1.24 -39.78 5.39
CA ARG A 505 -0.93 -41.20 5.60
C ARG A 505 -2.22 -42.00 5.43
N SER A 506 -2.08 -43.17 4.80
CA SER A 506 -3.10 -44.20 4.57
C SER A 506 -3.77 -44.66 5.87
#